data_AF-A0A2E1GQH4-F1
#
_entry.id   AF-A0A2E1GQH4-F1
#
_cell.length_a   1.000
_cell.length_b   1.000
_cell.length_c   1.000
_cell.angle_alpha   90.00
_cell.angle_beta   90.00
_cell.angle_gamma   90.00
#
_symmetry.space_group_name_H-M   'P 1'
#
loop_
_entity.id
_entity.type
_entity.pdbx_description
1 polymer ?
#
loop_
_entity_poly.entity_id
_entity_poly.type
_entity_poly.pdbx_seq_one_letter_code
_entity_poly.pdbx_strand_id
1 'polypeptide(L)'
;MKIKLFIKLLILITLSFSCKNKFQNKSEQENNIKVDYLNETKDDFDNRMSWWREARFGMFIHWGVYAVPAGIHNGKKIKGIGEWIQRNAKISIKEYEKYAKKFNPINYDPSEWVKIMKTAGMKYVVITSKHHDGFALWDSKVSDYD
;
A
#
# COMPACT_ATOMS: atom_id res chain seq x y z
N MET A 1 23.78 -52.82 -22.62
CA MET A 1 22.50 -52.09 -22.41
C MET A 1 22.32 -51.49 -21.00
N LYS A 2 23.10 -51.88 -19.98
CA LYS A 2 22.90 -51.44 -18.58
C LYS A 2 23.52 -50.06 -18.22
N ILE A 3 24.53 -49.58 -18.96
CA ILE A 3 25.20 -48.29 -18.68
C ILE A 3 24.37 -47.08 -19.15
N LYS A 4 23.66 -47.18 -20.29
CA LYS A 4 22.79 -46.08 -20.79
C LYS A 4 21.57 -45.84 -19.91
N LEU A 5 21.10 -46.85 -19.17
CA LEU A 5 19.98 -46.74 -18.24
C LEU A 5 20.41 -46.06 -16.92
N PHE A 6 21.65 -46.31 -16.47
CA PHE A 6 22.21 -45.67 -15.28
C PHE A 6 22.47 -44.16 -15.47
N ILE A 7 22.95 -43.76 -16.65
CA ILE A 7 23.21 -42.34 -16.96
C ILE A 7 21.90 -41.55 -17.07
N LYS A 8 20.84 -42.13 -17.65
CA LYS A 8 19.51 -41.49 -17.68
C LYS A 8 18.88 -41.34 -16.30
N LEU A 9 19.10 -42.29 -15.39
CA LEU A 9 18.60 -42.21 -14.03
C LEU A 9 19.37 -41.18 -13.18
N LEU A 10 20.68 -41.04 -13.41
CA LEU A 10 21.53 -40.06 -12.72
C LEU A 10 21.19 -38.61 -13.13
N ILE A 11 20.89 -38.37 -14.41
CA ILE A 11 20.49 -37.04 -14.92
C ILE A 11 19.09 -36.65 -14.41
N LEU A 12 18.18 -37.60 -14.21
CA LEU A 12 16.83 -37.31 -13.67
C LEU A 12 16.85 -36.96 -12.18
N ILE A 13 17.81 -37.51 -11.43
CA ILE A 13 17.99 -37.22 -9.99
C ILE A 13 18.66 -35.86 -9.77
N THR A 14 19.60 -35.44 -10.63
CA THR A 14 20.24 -34.11 -10.50
C THR A 14 19.31 -32.95 -10.87
N LEU A 15 18.36 -33.14 -11.79
CA LEU A 15 17.31 -32.13 -12.08
C LEU A 15 16.30 -31.94 -10.94
N SER A 16 16.15 -32.93 -10.05
CA SER A 16 15.19 -32.87 -8.94
C SER A 16 15.71 -32.12 -7.69
N PHE A 17 17.03 -31.92 -7.60
CA PHE A 17 17.66 -31.21 -6.47
C PHE A 17 17.95 -29.73 -6.73
N SER A 18 17.83 -29.26 -7.99
CA SER A 18 18.15 -27.86 -8.35
C SER A 18 17.08 -26.84 -7.91
N CYS A 19 15.87 -27.28 -7.53
CA CYS A 19 14.76 -26.38 -7.15
C CYS A 19 14.46 -26.31 -5.65
N LYS A 20 15.33 -26.82 -4.76
CA LYS A 20 15.15 -26.69 -3.30
C LYS A 20 16.38 -26.04 -2.66
N ASN A 21 16.56 -24.74 -2.89
CA ASN A 21 17.16 -23.81 -1.92
C ASN A 21 17.35 -22.42 -2.54
N LYS A 22 16.39 -21.51 -2.29
CA LYS A 22 16.59 -20.06 -2.11
C LYS A 22 15.26 -19.35 -1.80
N PHE A 23 14.60 -19.79 -0.74
CA PHE A 23 13.81 -18.89 0.10
C PHE A 23 14.39 -19.02 1.50
N GLN A 24 15.61 -18.49 1.65
CA GLN A 24 16.06 -18.14 2.99
C GLN A 24 15.19 -16.94 3.39
N ASN A 25 14.35 -17.16 4.41
CA ASN A 25 13.84 -16.07 5.22
C ASN A 25 15.05 -15.33 5.76
N LYS A 26 15.47 -14.28 5.05
CA LYS A 26 16.40 -13.29 5.56
C LYS A 26 15.59 -12.56 6.62
N SER A 27 15.65 -13.04 7.86
CA SER A 27 15.26 -12.23 9.01
C SER A 27 16.06 -10.94 8.86
N GLU A 28 15.37 -9.83 8.63
CA GLU A 28 15.97 -8.50 8.69
C GLU A 28 16.53 -8.35 10.10
N GLN A 29 17.84 -8.57 10.24
CA GLN A 29 18.59 -7.86 11.26
C GLN A 29 18.39 -6.39 10.93
N GLU A 30 17.58 -5.70 11.73
CA GLU A 30 17.48 -4.25 11.73
C GLU A 30 18.85 -3.67 12.12
N ASN A 31 19.75 -3.62 11.15
CA ASN A 31 20.93 -2.78 11.24
C ASN A 31 20.41 -1.35 11.15
N ASN A 32 20.45 -0.62 12.28
CA ASN A 32 20.19 0.82 12.37
C ASN A 32 21.24 1.62 11.58
N ILE A 33 21.31 1.42 10.27
CA ILE A 33 22.14 2.22 9.37
C ILE A 33 21.39 3.52 9.16
N LYS A 34 21.89 4.58 9.80
CA LYS A 34 21.40 5.94 9.56
C LYS A 34 21.75 6.33 8.12
N VAL A 35 20.77 6.27 7.23
CA VAL A 35 20.94 6.68 5.83
C VAL A 35 20.92 8.20 5.76
N ASP A 36 21.95 8.80 5.15
CA ASP A 36 21.95 10.22 4.79
C ASP A 36 21.25 10.39 3.44
N TYR A 37 19.94 10.65 3.46
CA TYR A 37 19.14 10.80 2.25
C TYR A 37 19.50 12.03 1.39
N LEU A 38 20.26 12.99 1.93
CA LEU A 38 20.64 14.20 1.20
C LEU A 38 21.98 14.03 0.46
N ASN A 39 22.89 13.20 1.00
CA ASN A 39 24.24 13.05 0.47
C ASN A 39 24.64 11.60 0.15
N GLU A 40 23.68 10.67 0.00
CA GLU A 40 23.98 9.29 -0.39
C GLU A 40 24.62 9.20 -1.78
N THR A 41 25.49 8.21 -1.97
CA THR A 41 26.05 7.93 -3.30
C THR A 41 24.95 7.41 -4.23
N LYS A 42 25.16 7.52 -5.55
CA LYS A 42 24.22 6.96 -6.53
C LYS A 42 24.03 5.45 -6.34
N ASP A 43 25.09 4.72 -6.03
CA ASP A 43 25.03 3.27 -5.85
C ASP A 43 24.24 2.90 -4.59
N ASP A 44 24.37 3.66 -3.50
CA ASP A 44 23.58 3.47 -2.30
C ASP A 44 22.10 3.78 -2.53
N PHE A 45 21.79 4.89 -3.22
CA PHE A 45 20.43 5.22 -3.63
C PHE A 45 19.82 4.09 -4.47
N ASP A 46 20.57 3.59 -5.45
CA ASP A 46 20.11 2.51 -6.31
C ASP A 46 19.90 1.20 -5.53
N ASN A 47 20.80 0.85 -4.62
CA ASN A 47 20.60 -0.32 -3.77
C ASN A 47 19.35 -0.16 -2.89
N ARG A 48 19.14 1.02 -2.29
CA ARG A 48 17.98 1.32 -1.43
C ARG A 48 16.66 1.32 -2.20
N MET A 49 16.65 1.83 -3.43
CA MET A 49 15.45 1.95 -4.26
C MET A 49 15.21 0.72 -5.16
N SER A 50 16.07 -0.31 -5.09
CA SER A 50 15.94 -1.56 -5.86
C SER A 50 14.58 -2.22 -5.65
N TRP A 51 14.17 -2.43 -4.39
CA TRP A 51 12.89 -3.06 -4.05
C TRP A 51 11.70 -2.29 -4.64
N TRP A 52 11.72 -0.95 -4.60
CA TRP A 52 10.62 -0.12 -5.11
C TRP A 52 10.49 -0.27 -6.63
N ARG A 53 11.61 -0.28 -7.34
CA ARG A 53 11.63 -0.54 -8.78
C ARG A 53 11.18 -1.95 -9.11
N GLU A 54 11.52 -2.95 -8.29
CA GLU A 54 11.08 -4.35 -8.48
C GLU A 54 9.61 -4.57 -8.12
N ALA A 55 9.07 -3.80 -7.18
CA ALA A 55 7.72 -3.95 -6.66
C ALA A 55 6.66 -3.79 -7.75
N ARG A 56 6.84 -2.80 -8.66
CA ARG A 56 6.07 -2.49 -9.88
C ARG A 56 4.56 -2.23 -9.73
N PHE A 57 3.88 -2.97 -8.87
CA PHE A 57 2.43 -3.00 -8.74
C PHE A 57 2.03 -2.85 -7.28
N GLY A 58 1.15 -1.88 -7.00
CA GLY A 58 0.68 -1.57 -5.66
C GLY A 58 -0.70 -0.94 -5.66
N MET A 59 -1.28 -0.84 -4.47
CA MET A 59 -2.59 -0.21 -4.23
C MET A 59 -2.43 1.25 -3.83
N PHE A 60 -3.31 2.12 -4.33
CA PHE A 60 -3.48 3.46 -3.79
C PHE A 60 -4.89 3.58 -3.18
N ILE A 61 -4.97 3.95 -1.90
CA ILE A 61 -6.22 4.09 -1.16
C ILE A 61 -6.49 5.58 -0.91
N HIS A 62 -7.50 6.11 -1.59
CA HIS A 62 -8.14 7.38 -1.22
C HIS A 62 -9.27 7.09 -0.25
N TRP A 63 -9.07 7.43 1.02
CA TRP A 63 -10.06 7.26 2.06
C TRP A 63 -10.04 8.45 3.03
N GLY A 64 -11.21 8.85 3.51
CA GLY A 64 -11.38 10.03 4.35
C GLY A 64 -12.85 10.45 4.42
N VAL A 65 -13.10 11.62 5.02
CA VAL A 65 -14.47 12.13 5.29
C VAL A 65 -15.32 12.22 4.03
N TYR A 66 -14.72 12.51 2.87
CA TYR A 66 -15.40 12.55 1.58
C TYR A 66 -16.06 11.23 1.15
N ALA A 67 -15.66 10.09 1.74
CA ALA A 67 -16.31 8.80 1.53
C ALA A 67 -17.74 8.77 2.12
N VAL A 68 -18.04 9.56 3.14
CA VAL A 68 -19.37 9.62 3.78
C VAL A 68 -20.45 10.19 2.83
N PRO A 69 -20.27 11.37 2.21
CA PRO A 69 -21.23 11.86 1.23
C PRO A 69 -21.19 11.11 -0.11
N ALA A 70 -20.09 10.41 -0.42
CA ALA A 70 -19.95 9.58 -1.63
C ALA A 70 -20.34 10.30 -2.94
N GLY A 71 -19.98 11.58 -3.07
CA GLY A 71 -20.31 12.40 -4.25
C GLY A 71 -21.74 12.98 -4.26
N ILE A 72 -22.50 12.85 -3.17
CA ILE A 72 -23.84 13.39 -3.01
C ILE A 72 -23.86 14.43 -1.87
N HIS A 73 -24.35 15.62 -2.16
CA HIS A 73 -24.55 16.67 -1.17
C HIS A 73 -25.94 17.29 -1.33
N ASN A 74 -26.68 17.40 -0.23
CA ASN A 74 -28.07 17.91 -0.21
C ASN A 74 -28.99 17.25 -1.26
N GLY A 75 -28.90 15.92 -1.36
CA GLY A 75 -29.69 15.10 -2.29
C GLY A 75 -29.28 15.22 -3.76
N LYS A 76 -28.24 16.00 -4.08
CA LYS A 76 -27.77 16.22 -5.45
C LYS A 76 -26.43 15.54 -5.68
N LYS A 77 -26.31 14.86 -6.82
CA LYS A 77 -25.02 14.37 -7.30
C LYS A 77 -24.14 15.55 -7.69
N ILE A 78 -22.95 15.62 -7.13
CA ILE A 78 -21.97 16.65 -7.41
C ILE A 78 -21.10 16.18 -8.58
N LYS A 79 -20.87 17.05 -9.56
CA LYS A 79 -20.03 16.73 -10.72
C LYS A 79 -18.58 16.61 -10.27
N GLY A 80 -17.86 15.66 -10.88
CA GLY A 80 -16.45 15.40 -10.62
C GLY A 80 -16.24 14.21 -9.70
N ILE A 81 -15.05 14.17 -9.12
CA ILE A 81 -14.55 13.10 -8.25
C ILE A 81 -14.88 13.40 -6.78
N GLY A 82 -15.18 12.35 -6.02
CA GLY A 82 -15.83 12.46 -4.70
C GLY A 82 -14.96 13.14 -3.64
N GLU A 83 -13.64 12.97 -3.70
CA GLU A 83 -12.68 13.57 -2.78
C GLU A 83 -12.56 15.09 -2.90
N TRP A 84 -13.07 15.67 -4.00
CA TRP A 84 -13.17 17.11 -4.21
C TRP A 84 -14.56 17.68 -3.89
N ILE A 85 -15.48 16.89 -3.29
CA ILE A 85 -16.87 17.30 -3.06
C ILE A 85 -16.99 18.60 -2.25
N GLN A 86 -16.13 18.80 -1.24
CA GLN A 86 -16.13 20.02 -0.43
C GLN A 86 -15.96 21.27 -1.31
N ARG A 87 -14.98 21.25 -2.23
CA ARG A 87 -14.74 22.33 -3.19
C ARG A 87 -15.86 22.44 -4.22
N ASN A 88 -16.21 21.33 -4.85
CA ASN A 88 -17.10 21.33 -6.02
C ASN A 88 -18.54 21.73 -5.66
N ALA A 89 -19.00 21.37 -4.47
CA ALA A 89 -20.30 21.75 -3.95
C ALA A 89 -20.26 23.05 -3.11
N LYS A 90 -19.09 23.68 -2.96
CA LYS A 90 -18.87 24.89 -2.14
C LYS A 90 -19.36 24.71 -0.69
N ILE A 91 -19.10 23.54 -0.12
CA ILE A 91 -19.51 23.19 1.25
C ILE A 91 -18.62 23.97 2.23
N SER A 92 -19.23 24.73 3.14
CA SER A 92 -18.47 25.39 4.20
C SER A 92 -17.77 24.37 5.10
N ILE A 93 -16.64 24.75 5.73
CA ILE A 93 -15.90 23.85 6.65
C ILE A 93 -16.83 23.30 7.74
N LYS A 94 -17.56 24.19 8.42
CA LYS A 94 -18.53 23.84 9.49
C LYS A 94 -19.60 22.84 9.03
N GLU A 95 -20.02 22.92 7.78
CA GLU A 95 -20.99 21.98 7.22
C GLU A 95 -20.33 20.65 6.86
N TYR A 96 -19.12 20.69 6.30
CA TYR A 96 -18.35 19.50 5.92
C TYR A 96 -17.96 18.66 7.15
N GLU A 97 -17.59 19.29 8.26
CA GLU A 97 -17.28 18.62 9.54
C GLU A 97 -18.45 17.78 10.08
N LYS A 98 -19.70 18.03 9.64
CA LYS A 98 -20.83 17.15 9.98
C LYS A 98 -20.71 15.77 9.34
N TYR A 99 -19.99 15.65 8.22
CA TYR A 99 -19.64 14.35 7.64
C TYR A 99 -18.55 13.65 8.46
N ALA A 100 -17.56 14.39 8.97
CA ALA A 100 -16.52 13.82 9.82
C ALA A 100 -17.11 13.15 11.07
N LYS A 101 -18.11 13.78 11.70
CA LYS A 101 -18.87 13.20 12.83
C LYS A 101 -19.63 11.91 12.49
N LYS A 102 -19.84 11.62 11.21
CA LYS A 102 -20.50 10.40 10.72
C LYS A 102 -19.51 9.37 10.16
N PHE A 103 -18.23 9.71 10.11
CA PHE A 103 -17.19 8.80 9.64
C PHE A 103 -16.93 7.74 10.72
N ASN A 104 -17.69 6.65 10.65
CA ASN A 104 -17.62 5.53 11.58
C ASN A 104 -17.59 4.21 10.78
N PRO A 105 -16.43 3.78 10.28
CA PRO A 105 -16.32 2.64 9.40
C PRO A 105 -16.35 1.32 10.18
N ILE A 106 -17.54 0.92 10.65
CA ILE A 106 -17.75 -0.28 11.49
C ILE A 106 -17.34 -1.62 10.84
N ASN A 107 -17.21 -1.65 9.50
CA ASN A 107 -16.78 -2.83 8.74
C ASN A 107 -15.32 -2.71 8.28
N TYR A 108 -14.54 -1.79 8.84
CA TYR A 108 -13.13 -1.65 8.51
C TYR A 108 -12.33 -2.83 9.09
N ASP A 109 -11.82 -3.67 8.18
CA ASP A 109 -10.84 -4.72 8.50
C ASP A 109 -9.58 -4.55 7.64
N PRO A 110 -8.50 -3.96 8.17
CA PRO A 110 -7.25 -3.82 7.42
C PRO A 110 -6.60 -5.16 7.08
N SER A 111 -6.88 -6.22 7.83
CA SER A 111 -6.36 -7.56 7.56
C SER A 111 -6.97 -8.13 6.27
N GLU A 112 -8.28 -7.95 6.10
CA GLU A 112 -8.97 -8.32 4.86
C GLU A 112 -8.42 -7.54 3.67
N TRP A 113 -8.24 -6.22 3.81
CA TRP A 113 -7.71 -5.38 2.75
C TRP A 113 -6.31 -5.84 2.32
N VAL A 114 -5.40 -6.05 3.27
CA VAL A 114 -4.04 -6.54 3.00
C VAL A 114 -4.06 -7.93 2.37
N LYS A 115 -4.97 -8.81 2.81
CA LYS A 115 -5.15 -10.14 2.22
C LYS A 115 -5.56 -10.05 0.75
N ILE A 116 -6.49 -9.17 0.39
CA ILE A 116 -6.92 -8.92 -0.99
C ILE A 116 -5.74 -8.41 -1.82
N MET A 117 -5.04 -7.36 -1.35
CA MET A 117 -3.89 -6.78 -2.05
C MET A 117 -2.79 -7.82 -2.30
N LYS A 118 -2.45 -8.61 -1.27
CA LYS A 118 -1.44 -9.68 -1.36
C LYS A 118 -1.87 -10.77 -2.34
N THR A 119 -3.14 -11.18 -2.32
CA THR A 119 -3.68 -12.19 -3.23
C THR A 119 -3.67 -11.69 -4.69
N ALA A 120 -3.91 -10.40 -4.91
CA ALA A 120 -3.80 -9.76 -6.22
C ALA A 120 -2.35 -9.59 -6.71
N GLY A 121 -1.35 -9.92 -5.89
CA GLY A 121 0.08 -9.82 -6.23
C GLY A 121 0.70 -8.44 -6.02
N MET A 122 -0.02 -7.51 -5.38
CA MET A 122 0.49 -6.18 -5.06
C MET A 122 1.65 -6.25 -4.04
N LYS A 123 2.63 -5.37 -4.20
CA LYS A 123 3.88 -5.35 -3.42
C LYS A 123 4.01 -4.16 -2.49
N TYR A 124 3.17 -3.14 -2.66
CA TYR A 124 3.11 -1.98 -1.78
C TYR A 124 1.68 -1.41 -1.73
N VAL A 125 1.41 -0.61 -0.71
CA VAL A 125 0.18 0.17 -0.56
C VAL A 125 0.55 1.59 -0.18
N VAL A 126 -0.14 2.56 -0.78
CA VAL A 126 -0.09 3.97 -0.41
C VAL A 126 -1.49 4.37 0.05
N ILE A 127 -1.59 4.97 1.22
CA ILE A 127 -2.85 5.43 1.80
C ILE A 127 -2.78 6.95 1.95
N THR A 128 -3.86 7.64 1.65
CA THR A 128 -4.00 9.06 2.00
C THR A 128 -3.92 9.22 3.51
N SER A 129 -2.77 9.62 4.04
CA SER A 129 -2.66 9.97 5.46
C SER A 129 -3.57 11.15 5.79
N LYS A 130 -3.53 12.18 4.95
CA LYS A 130 -4.41 13.35 4.97
C LYS A 130 -4.60 13.83 3.54
N HIS A 131 -5.84 14.14 3.15
CA HIS A 131 -6.15 14.70 1.83
C HIS A 131 -6.35 16.23 1.90
N HIS A 132 -6.80 16.85 0.82
CA HIS A 132 -7.02 18.30 0.74
C HIS A 132 -8.14 18.82 1.67
N ASP A 133 -9.03 17.95 2.14
CA ASP A 133 -10.07 18.31 3.12
C ASP A 133 -9.51 18.45 4.55
N GLY A 134 -8.26 18.04 4.77
CA GLY A 134 -7.51 18.27 5.99
C GLY A 134 -7.68 17.24 7.09
N PHE A 135 -8.57 16.25 6.91
CA PHE A 135 -8.81 15.21 7.91
C PHE A 135 -7.67 14.21 7.92
N ALA A 136 -7.03 14.01 9.07
CA ALA A 136 -5.96 13.02 9.23
C ALA A 136 -6.56 11.63 9.50
N LEU A 137 -5.93 10.56 9.01
CA LEU A 137 -6.30 9.17 9.33
C LEU A 137 -5.43 8.59 10.47
N TRP A 138 -4.85 9.46 11.30
CA TRP A 138 -3.99 9.09 12.43
C TRP A 138 -4.20 10.09 13.56
N ASP A 139 -4.02 9.65 14.80
CA ASP A 139 -4.08 10.49 16.02
C ASP A 139 -2.97 11.56 15.99
N SER A 140 -3.35 12.77 15.60
CA SER A 140 -2.45 13.86 15.26
C SER A 140 -2.19 14.76 16.46
N LYS A 141 -0.92 14.87 16.86
CA LYS A 141 -0.51 15.71 18.00
C LYS A 141 -0.66 17.23 17.79
N VAL A 142 -1.07 17.68 16.60
CA VAL A 142 -1.04 19.11 16.20
C VAL A 142 -2.38 19.63 15.70
N SER A 143 -3.42 18.80 15.63
CA SER A 143 -4.76 19.20 15.18
C SER A 143 -5.80 18.20 15.66
N ASP A 144 -6.94 18.67 16.17
CA ASP A 144 -8.08 17.85 16.61
C ASP A 144 -9.00 17.43 15.43
N TYR A 145 -8.46 17.36 14.21
CA TYR A 145 -9.24 17.03 13.00
C TYR A 145 -8.65 15.78 12.35
N ASP A 146 -8.90 14.66 13.02
CA ASP A 146 -8.37 13.32 12.78
C ASP A 146 -9.37 12.19 13.11
#